data_AF-A0A345EC37-F1
#
_entry.id   AF-A0A345EC37-F1
#
_cell.length_a   1.000
_cell.length_b   1.000
_cell.length_c   1.000
_cell.angle_alpha   90.00
_cell.angle_beta   90.00
_cell.angle_gamma   90.00
#
_symmetry.space_group_name_H-M   'P 1'
#
loop_
_entity.id
_entity.type
_entity.pdbx_description
1 polymer ?
#
loop_
_entity_poly.entity_id
_entity_poly.type
_entity_poly.pdbx_seq_one_letter_code
_entity_poly.pdbx_strand_id
1 'polypeptide(L)'
;MTEGIRFEVYDTDAGWRWRLRIDSLVLNPSKETFSSPDQARAAVNRVRAAASVVEDLPEQQFNGTHAGDHVTDVQCATVDVAGQYEWVLTADGDVLARSTSAYETESGALTAATEFCTYASVTETVFIFRNQDQPSSFDVGSTSILAALRSLATLPIRGFKHRRALQKIDTRIVVSGIRGKSSTTRRLDDVLRRRGNDTLTKITGNQPHLIHNGGVVPLNREGPRTTLYENIDVFREYVPKLAKYAPDDVAIFENQGITEYTTRLINESFLDPHVIVLTNIRRDHQDTLGETRADIARSFAKAIPPSTHVVCGEQHPIIYEYLEREVTAVGSTIEQVAIPEEHQGLLGAETVHAVNHTLTAVGEPPVPDDEIRTYLKQIQPKWTTVPNGLVFNAAEVNDVESTEAVRQALENSDCITPFVFLRPDRRGRTASFVSYFDHLADRGIIDVGYVMGSDSAVFVNETTCGVTEIDSDADPGAVLDRLLDRDRPVILMGNTVDEFMRELDAEIESRAQRRFLVDRPRGSPAA
;
A
#
# COMPACT_ATOMS: atom_id res chain seq x y z
N MET A 1 2.52 0.48 -5.85
CA MET A 1 3.12 1.50 -5.02
C MET A 1 2.24 2.72 -5.15
N THR A 2 1.17 2.81 -4.37
CA THR A 2 0.58 4.11 -4.06
C THR A 2 1.70 4.95 -3.47
N GLU A 3 2.24 5.85 -4.29
CA GLU A 3 3.18 6.86 -3.85
C GLU A 3 2.47 7.71 -2.79
N GLY A 4 3.09 7.70 -1.63
CA GLY A 4 2.53 8.21 -0.40
C GLY A 4 3.68 8.52 0.53
N ILE A 5 3.42 9.47 1.41
CA ILE A 5 4.41 10.01 2.34
C ILE A 5 4.87 8.87 3.25
N ARG A 6 6.19 8.65 3.33
CA ARG A 6 6.80 7.55 4.11
C ARG A 6 8.12 7.95 4.75
N PHE A 7 8.35 7.48 5.96
CA PHE A 7 9.69 7.43 6.53
C PHE A 7 10.44 6.26 5.91
N GLU A 8 11.65 6.48 5.44
CA GLU A 8 12.56 5.45 4.96
C GLU A 8 13.76 5.40 5.90
N VAL A 9 13.94 4.32 6.64
CA VAL A 9 15.15 4.03 7.41
C VAL A 9 16.09 3.23 6.51
N TYR A 10 17.23 3.79 6.13
CA TYR A 10 18.09 3.21 5.10
C TYR A 10 19.55 3.08 5.52
N ASP A 11 20.21 2.06 4.99
CA ASP A 11 21.61 1.75 5.28
C ASP A 11 22.57 2.52 4.34
N THR A 12 23.69 2.99 4.88
CA THR A 12 24.76 3.71 4.16
C THR A 12 26.14 3.21 4.61
N ASP A 13 27.22 3.54 3.88
CA ASP A 13 28.59 3.11 4.27
C ASP A 13 29.01 3.65 5.64
N ALA A 14 28.36 4.73 6.09
CA ALA A 14 28.61 5.40 7.36
C ALA A 14 27.63 4.97 8.48
N GLY A 15 26.77 3.97 8.22
CA GLY A 15 25.72 3.49 9.12
C GLY A 15 24.30 3.82 8.67
N TRP A 16 23.33 3.54 9.53
CA TRP A 16 21.91 3.71 9.28
C TRP A 16 21.50 5.18 9.30
N ARG A 17 20.59 5.57 8.43
CA ARG A 17 19.99 6.90 8.38
C ARG A 17 18.48 6.75 8.26
N TRP A 18 17.76 7.85 8.42
CA TRP A 18 16.34 7.88 8.05
C TRP A 18 16.07 9.07 7.14
N ARG A 19 14.98 9.04 6.37
CA ARG A 19 14.47 10.20 5.64
C ARG A 19 12.96 10.17 5.54
N LEU A 20 12.31 11.33 5.57
CA LEU A 20 10.91 11.46 5.18
C LEU A 20 10.84 11.76 3.68
N ARG A 21 10.06 10.98 2.94
CA ARG A 21 9.80 11.19 1.51
C ARG A 21 8.33 11.44 1.24
N ILE A 22 8.06 12.36 0.33
CA ILE A 22 6.81 12.45 -0.42
C ILE A 22 7.18 12.06 -1.85
N ASP A 23 6.66 10.93 -2.33
CA ASP A 23 6.96 10.42 -3.67
C ASP A 23 8.48 10.33 -3.93
N SER A 24 8.96 10.97 -4.99
CA SER A 24 10.38 11.06 -5.34
C SER A 24 11.17 12.12 -4.53
N LEU A 25 10.49 13.01 -3.78
CA LEU A 25 11.10 14.11 -3.02
C LEU A 25 11.53 13.68 -1.61
N VAL A 26 12.81 13.85 -1.30
CA VAL A 26 13.32 13.73 0.07
C VAL A 26 13.07 15.05 0.81
N LEU A 27 12.05 15.08 1.66
CA LEU A 27 11.77 16.25 2.48
C LEU A 27 12.88 16.48 3.50
N ASN A 28 13.27 15.41 4.20
CA ASN A 28 14.17 15.54 5.34
C ASN A 28 14.95 14.25 5.60
N PRO A 29 16.27 14.19 5.33
CA PRO A 29 17.14 13.12 5.77
C PRO A 29 17.74 13.42 7.16
N SER A 30 17.94 12.37 7.97
CA SER A 30 18.70 12.45 9.21
C SER A 30 20.10 12.98 8.90
N LYS A 31 20.59 13.97 9.67
CA LYS A 31 21.99 14.42 9.57
C LYS A 31 22.94 13.44 10.28
N GLU A 32 22.44 12.78 11.32
CA GLU A 32 23.13 11.75 12.08
C GLU A 32 23.08 10.39 11.37
N THR A 33 24.12 9.59 11.64
CA THR A 33 24.17 8.17 11.32
C THR A 33 24.03 7.35 12.60
N PHE A 34 23.32 6.25 12.49
CA PHE A 34 22.98 5.35 13.60
C PHE A 34 23.70 4.02 13.41
N SER A 35 24.08 3.39 14.52
CA SER A 35 24.83 2.13 14.47
C SER A 35 23.97 0.91 14.13
N SER A 36 22.63 1.03 14.23
CA SER A 36 21.69 -0.03 13.93
C SER A 36 20.38 0.53 13.35
N PRO A 37 19.59 -0.29 12.62
CA PRO A 37 18.28 0.12 12.13
C PRO A 37 17.33 0.48 13.28
N ASP A 38 17.47 -0.18 14.44
CA ASP A 38 16.68 0.10 15.63
C ASP A 38 16.94 1.49 16.20
N GLN A 39 18.20 1.95 16.20
CA GLN A 39 18.54 3.29 16.63
C GLN A 39 18.02 4.35 15.66
N ALA A 40 18.15 4.11 14.34
CA ALA A 40 17.59 5.01 13.33
C ALA A 40 16.06 5.09 13.44
N ARG A 41 15.39 3.96 13.71
CA ARG A 41 13.96 3.92 13.98
C ARG A 41 13.59 4.64 15.27
N ALA A 42 14.35 4.46 16.35
CA ALA A 42 14.11 5.18 17.60
C ALA A 42 14.16 6.70 17.37
N ALA A 43 15.08 7.17 16.52
CA ALA A 43 15.11 8.57 16.09
C ALA A 43 13.86 8.98 15.29
N VAL A 44 13.38 8.15 14.35
CA VAL A 44 12.10 8.39 13.64
C VAL A 44 10.92 8.46 14.61
N ASN A 45 10.87 7.58 15.61
CA ASN A 45 9.83 7.59 16.63
C ASN A 45 9.88 8.86 17.49
N ARG A 46 11.08 9.38 17.82
CA ARG A 46 11.23 10.68 18.51
C ARG A 46 10.72 11.83 17.64
N VAL A 47 11.04 11.83 16.34
CA VAL A 47 10.53 12.83 15.38
C VAL A 47 9.01 12.77 15.29
N ARG A 48 8.43 11.56 15.20
CA ARG A 48 6.97 11.35 15.12
C ARG A 48 6.26 11.84 16.38
N ALA A 49 6.78 11.47 17.56
CA ALA A 49 6.22 11.91 18.83
C ALA A 49 6.27 13.44 18.98
N ALA A 50 7.40 14.06 18.62
CA ALA A 50 7.53 15.51 18.62
C ALA A 50 6.60 16.20 17.62
N ALA A 51 6.47 15.64 16.41
CA ALA A 51 5.56 16.15 15.38
C ALA A 51 4.09 16.09 15.81
N SER A 52 3.68 15.01 16.49
CA SER A 52 2.33 14.88 17.07
C SER A 52 2.05 15.96 18.12
N VAL A 53 3.03 16.27 18.98
CA VAL A 53 2.89 17.34 19.99
C VAL A 53 2.75 18.72 19.36
N VAL A 54 3.47 18.99 18.26
CA VAL A 54 3.38 20.25 17.51
C VAL A 54 2.02 20.40 16.82
N GLU A 55 1.48 19.30 16.28
CA GLU A 55 0.18 19.26 15.61
C GLU A 55 -0.99 19.58 16.57
N ASP A 56 -0.90 19.13 17.81
CA ASP A 56 -1.93 19.36 18.84
C ASP A 56 -1.91 20.81 19.42
N LEU A 57 -0.81 21.56 19.28
CA LEU A 57 -0.61 22.89 19.87
C LEU A 57 0.11 23.91 18.94
N PRO A 58 -0.43 24.22 17.74
CA PRO A 58 0.26 25.06 16.77
C PRO A 58 0.45 26.52 17.22
N GLU A 59 -0.48 27.10 18.00
CA GLU A 59 -0.43 28.54 18.35
C GLU A 59 0.67 28.92 19.36
N GLN A 60 1.24 27.95 20.09
CA GLN A 60 2.22 28.18 21.16
C GLN A 60 3.67 27.91 20.76
N GLN A 61 3.92 27.21 19.65
CA GLN A 61 5.26 26.70 19.32
C GLN A 61 5.96 27.45 18.19
N PHE A 62 5.24 28.23 17.38
CA PHE A 62 5.79 28.94 16.21
C PHE A 62 6.01 30.45 16.43
N ASN A 63 5.54 31.03 17.54
CA ASN A 63 5.78 32.43 17.89
C ASN A 63 6.81 32.51 19.00
N GLY A 64 7.99 33.06 18.67
CA GLY A 64 9.07 33.27 19.63
C GLY A 64 8.59 33.93 20.92
N THR A 65 9.04 33.36 22.03
CA THR A 65 8.92 33.84 23.43
C THR A 65 7.51 33.95 24.02
N HIS A 66 7.10 32.95 24.82
CA HIS A 66 6.71 33.14 26.24
C HIS A 66 6.55 31.78 26.94
N ALA A 67 7.14 31.67 28.14
CA ALA A 67 7.09 30.49 29.01
C ALA A 67 5.77 30.43 29.81
N GLY A 68 5.16 29.24 29.88
CA GLY A 68 4.03 28.95 30.75
C GLY A 68 3.52 27.51 30.59
N ASP A 69 4.02 26.62 31.46
CA ASP A 69 3.53 25.29 31.88
C ASP A 69 2.59 24.48 30.95
N HIS A 70 3.18 23.55 30.17
CA HIS A 70 2.99 22.09 30.31
C HIS A 70 3.85 21.27 29.31
N VAL A 71 4.85 20.56 29.84
CA VAL A 71 5.33 19.18 29.52
C VAL A 71 5.39 18.74 28.04
N THR A 72 6.44 19.15 27.34
CA THR A 72 7.56 18.37 26.77
C THR A 72 8.47 19.43 26.13
N ASP A 73 9.80 19.37 26.24
CA ASP A 73 10.71 20.41 25.70
C ASP A 73 10.77 20.34 24.15
N VAL A 74 9.62 20.19 23.48
CA VAL A 74 9.45 20.08 22.04
C VAL A 74 9.12 21.46 21.48
N GLN A 75 9.89 21.90 20.47
CA GLN A 75 9.66 23.17 19.78
C GLN A 75 9.89 23.00 18.28
N CYS A 76 9.04 23.60 17.46
CA CYS A 76 9.28 23.72 16.03
C CYS A 76 9.37 25.21 15.67
N ALA A 77 10.56 25.71 15.33
CA ALA A 77 10.82 27.14 15.15
C ALA A 77 11.42 27.45 13.78
N THR A 78 11.11 28.65 13.27
CA THR A 78 11.78 29.25 12.12
C THR A 78 13.02 30.03 12.58
N VAL A 79 14.13 29.88 11.87
CA VAL A 79 15.42 30.49 12.20
C VAL A 79 15.93 31.25 10.98
N ASP A 80 16.26 32.53 11.15
CA ASP A 80 16.92 33.35 10.12
C ASP A 80 18.41 33.00 10.06
N VAL A 81 18.84 32.58 8.88
CA VAL A 81 20.21 32.29 8.50
C VAL A 81 20.58 33.18 7.32
N ALA A 82 21.16 34.34 7.63
CA ALA A 82 21.71 35.30 6.65
C ALA A 82 20.68 35.82 5.63
N GLY A 83 19.44 36.09 6.06
CA GLY A 83 18.37 36.63 5.22
C GLY A 83 17.53 35.55 4.50
N GLN A 84 17.71 34.28 4.87
CA GLN A 84 16.85 33.17 4.49
C GLN A 84 16.42 32.41 5.75
N TYR A 85 15.27 31.75 5.72
CA TYR A 85 14.66 31.09 6.87
C TYR A 85 14.80 29.57 6.76
N GLU A 86 15.21 28.91 7.83
CA GLU A 86 15.11 27.44 7.98
C GLU A 86 14.09 27.12 9.06
N TRP A 87 13.51 25.92 9.06
CA TRP A 87 12.72 25.44 10.21
C TRP A 87 13.46 24.32 10.93
N VAL A 88 13.30 24.25 12.25
CA VAL A 88 13.97 23.27 13.12
C VAL A 88 12.98 22.72 14.14
N LEU A 89 12.84 21.39 14.17
CA LEU A 89 12.13 20.66 15.21
C LEU A 89 13.13 20.15 16.25
N THR A 90 12.96 20.58 17.49
CA THR A 90 13.75 20.18 18.65
C THR A 90 12.90 19.46 19.68
N ALA A 91 13.53 18.58 20.46
CA ALA A 91 12.93 17.98 21.66
C ALA A 91 14.01 17.78 22.71
N ASP A 92 13.78 18.22 23.95
CA ASP A 92 14.72 18.10 25.07
C ASP A 92 16.11 18.72 24.77
N GLY A 93 16.14 19.76 23.95
CA GLY A 93 17.37 20.42 23.48
C GLY A 93 18.09 19.73 22.31
N ASP A 94 17.65 18.54 21.89
CA ASP A 94 18.17 17.83 20.71
C ASP A 94 17.48 18.33 19.44
N VAL A 95 18.23 18.49 18.33
CA VAL A 95 17.63 18.78 17.02
C VAL A 95 17.20 17.47 16.36
N LEU A 96 15.89 17.24 16.31
CA LEU A 96 15.31 16.02 15.75
C LEU A 96 15.18 16.07 14.22
N ALA A 97 14.75 17.21 13.67
CA ALA A 97 14.57 17.41 12.24
C ALA A 97 14.77 18.89 11.87
N ARG A 98 15.20 19.18 10.64
CA ARG A 98 15.27 20.56 10.13
C ARG A 98 15.12 20.62 8.61
N SER A 99 14.78 21.78 8.05
CA SER A 99 14.67 21.93 6.59
C SER A 99 15.97 21.59 5.86
N THR A 100 15.84 20.95 4.69
CA THR A 100 16.97 20.63 3.79
C THR A 100 17.41 21.80 2.94
N SER A 101 16.53 22.78 2.75
CA SER A 101 16.77 24.02 2.01
C SER A 101 16.27 25.20 2.83
N ALA A 102 16.86 26.38 2.60
CA ALA A 102 16.38 27.63 3.18
C ALA A 102 15.22 28.22 2.35
N TYR A 103 14.34 28.94 3.01
CA TYR A 103 13.15 29.60 2.46
C TYR A 103 13.38 31.11 2.40
N GLU A 104 12.86 31.78 1.37
CA GLU A 104 13.02 33.23 1.23
C GLU A 104 12.16 34.02 2.24
N THR A 105 11.13 33.39 2.81
CA THR A 105 10.23 34.02 3.78
C THR A 105 9.99 33.13 4.99
N GLU A 106 9.81 33.77 6.14
CA GLU A 106 9.46 33.10 7.40
C GLU A 106 8.14 32.33 7.28
N SER A 107 7.13 32.92 6.63
CA SER A 107 5.83 32.28 6.39
C SER A 107 5.95 31.02 5.51
N GLY A 108 6.89 31.00 4.56
CA GLY A 108 7.16 29.82 3.74
C GLY A 108 7.82 28.69 4.54
N ALA A 109 8.77 29.02 5.40
CA ALA A 109 9.39 28.06 6.32
C ALA A 109 8.36 27.49 7.31
N LEU A 110 7.47 28.34 7.84
CA LEU A 110 6.39 27.95 8.75
C LEU A 110 5.42 26.97 8.09
N THR A 111 4.94 27.28 6.88
CA THR A 111 4.00 26.40 6.14
C THR A 111 4.61 25.01 5.93
N ALA A 112 5.87 24.96 5.51
CA ALA A 112 6.57 23.69 5.31
C ALA A 112 6.82 22.92 6.61
N ALA A 113 7.04 23.63 7.72
CA ALA A 113 7.19 23.00 9.04
C ALA A 113 5.86 22.38 9.52
N THR A 114 4.74 23.06 9.32
CA THR A 114 3.40 22.54 9.62
C THR A 114 3.10 21.30 8.79
N GLU A 115 3.30 21.36 7.46
CA GLU A 115 3.12 20.20 6.57
C GLU A 115 4.00 19.02 7.00
N PHE A 116 5.27 19.28 7.34
CA PHE A 116 6.17 18.24 7.84
C PHE A 116 5.61 17.58 9.10
N CYS A 117 5.12 18.34 10.09
CA CYS A 117 4.63 17.78 11.34
C CYS A 117 3.35 16.95 11.13
N THR A 118 2.38 17.47 10.37
CA THR A 118 1.15 16.74 10.01
C THR A 118 1.43 15.43 9.29
N TYR A 119 2.46 15.39 8.44
CA TYR A 119 2.80 14.14 7.78
C TYR A 119 3.61 13.23 8.70
N ALA A 120 4.62 13.75 9.39
CA ALA A 120 5.50 12.95 10.23
C ALA A 120 4.76 12.23 11.38
N SER A 121 3.67 12.79 11.93
CA SER A 121 2.91 12.22 13.04
C SER A 121 2.26 10.86 12.71
N VAL A 122 1.83 10.66 11.47
CA VAL A 122 1.01 9.49 11.04
C VAL A 122 1.63 8.65 9.94
N THR A 123 2.81 9.03 9.46
CA THR A 123 3.45 8.41 8.30
C THR A 123 4.11 7.07 8.64
N GLU A 124 3.87 6.04 7.83
CA GLU A 124 4.48 4.71 7.95
C GLU A 124 6.02 4.76 7.87
N THR A 125 6.71 3.85 8.56
CA THR A 125 8.17 3.66 8.44
C THR A 125 8.50 2.41 7.64
N VAL A 126 9.25 2.59 6.55
CA VAL A 126 9.79 1.56 5.66
C VAL A 126 11.30 1.46 5.86
N PHE A 127 11.88 0.27 5.77
CA PHE A 127 13.33 0.07 5.87
C PHE A 127 13.94 -0.29 4.50
N ILE A 128 15.05 0.35 4.13
CA ILE A 128 15.78 0.16 2.87
C ILE A 128 17.22 -0.27 3.17
N PHE A 129 17.50 -1.55 3.01
CA PHE A 129 18.83 -2.09 3.23
C PHE A 129 19.70 -1.87 1.99
N ARG A 130 20.95 -1.44 2.19
CA ARG A 130 21.98 -1.50 1.15
C ARG A 130 22.23 -2.97 0.86
N ASN A 131 22.56 -3.34 -0.38
CA ASN A 131 23.01 -4.70 -0.71
C ASN A 131 24.11 -5.13 0.27
N GLN A 132 23.74 -5.80 1.36
CA GLN A 132 24.70 -6.38 2.27
C GLN A 132 25.21 -7.64 1.59
N ASP A 133 26.54 -7.72 1.49
CA ASP A 133 27.24 -8.93 1.11
C ASP A 133 26.60 -10.12 1.83
N GLN A 134 26.15 -11.05 1.00
CA GLN A 134 25.40 -12.24 1.39
C GLN A 134 26.13 -12.99 2.52
N PRO A 135 25.47 -13.28 3.66
CA PRO A 135 25.79 -14.48 4.39
C PRO A 135 25.26 -15.65 3.55
N SER A 136 26.12 -16.15 2.66
CA SER A 136 25.96 -17.32 1.79
C SER A 136 24.66 -17.40 0.97
N SER A 137 24.79 -17.29 -0.35
CA SER A 137 23.84 -17.85 -1.31
C SER A 137 23.51 -19.30 -0.93
N PHE A 138 22.22 -19.62 -0.88
CA PHE A 138 21.78 -21.01 -0.76
C PHE A 138 20.83 -21.32 -1.91
N ASP A 139 21.32 -22.20 -2.78
CA ASP A 139 20.70 -22.75 -3.98
C ASP A 139 19.31 -23.33 -3.65
N VAL A 140 18.26 -22.81 -4.28
CA VAL A 140 16.90 -23.36 -4.22
C VAL A 140 16.57 -23.88 -5.61
N GLY A 141 16.97 -25.12 -5.88
CA GLY A 141 16.71 -25.70 -7.20
C GLY A 141 17.31 -27.07 -7.50
N SER A 142 18.13 -27.66 -6.62
CA SER A 142 18.73 -28.97 -6.89
C SER A 142 18.44 -29.99 -5.78
N THR A 143 17.18 -30.44 -5.70
CA THR A 143 16.90 -31.62 -4.86
C THR A 143 17.34 -32.89 -5.59
N SER A 144 18.48 -33.44 -5.18
CA SER A 144 18.78 -34.85 -5.48
C SER A 144 17.63 -35.74 -4.94
N ILE A 145 17.35 -36.86 -5.61
CA ILE A 145 16.27 -37.80 -5.26
C ILE A 145 16.34 -38.22 -3.77
N LEU A 146 17.54 -38.30 -3.20
CA LEU A 146 17.79 -38.61 -1.79
C LEU A 146 17.35 -37.48 -0.83
N ALA A 147 17.50 -36.21 -1.22
CA ALA A 147 17.02 -35.07 -0.44
C ALA A 147 15.48 -34.97 -0.48
N ALA A 148 14.87 -35.28 -1.63
CA ALA A 148 13.41 -35.38 -1.77
C ALA A 148 12.82 -36.49 -0.88
N LEU A 149 13.44 -37.68 -0.87
CA LEU A 149 13.01 -38.80 -0.02
C LEU A 149 13.16 -38.52 1.49
N ARG A 150 14.25 -37.84 1.91
CA ARG A 150 14.40 -37.39 3.31
C ARG A 150 13.42 -36.28 3.69
N SER A 151 13.10 -35.39 2.77
CA SER A 151 12.08 -34.35 2.96
C SER A 151 10.70 -34.99 3.19
N LEU A 152 10.33 -35.98 2.37
CA LEU A 152 9.08 -36.75 2.50
C LEU A 152 8.97 -37.46 3.85
N ALA A 153 10.03 -38.13 4.32
CA ALA A 153 10.03 -38.84 5.60
C ALA A 153 9.90 -37.92 6.83
N THR A 154 10.28 -36.64 6.71
CA THR A 154 10.22 -35.66 7.81
C THR A 154 8.97 -34.78 7.77
N LEU A 155 8.14 -34.88 6.72
CA LEU A 155 6.89 -34.10 6.57
C LEU A 155 5.95 -34.17 7.78
N PRO A 156 5.65 -35.35 8.37
CA PRO A 156 4.74 -35.41 9.52
C PRO A 156 5.31 -34.68 10.74
N ILE A 157 6.62 -34.83 10.97
CA ILE A 157 7.35 -34.21 12.08
C ILE A 157 7.43 -32.69 11.88
N ARG A 158 7.66 -32.25 10.64
CA ARG A 158 7.70 -30.83 10.27
C ARG A 158 6.32 -30.18 10.40
N GLY A 159 5.27 -30.83 9.91
CA GLY A 159 3.88 -30.36 10.06
C GLY A 159 3.48 -30.24 11.53
N PHE A 160 3.87 -31.20 12.37
CA PHE A 160 3.62 -31.14 13.81
C PHE A 160 4.38 -30.00 14.50
N LYS A 161 5.69 -29.82 14.19
CA LYS A 161 6.48 -28.70 14.72
C LYS A 161 5.93 -27.34 14.31
N HIS A 162 5.49 -27.22 13.05
CA HIS A 162 4.86 -26.01 12.52
C HIS A 162 3.60 -25.64 13.29
N ARG A 163 2.66 -26.57 13.42
CA ARG A 163 1.43 -26.34 14.19
C ARG A 163 1.73 -25.94 15.63
N ARG A 164 2.73 -26.57 16.26
CA ARG A 164 3.16 -26.21 17.61
C ARG A 164 3.78 -24.82 17.71
N ALA A 165 4.45 -24.35 16.66
CA ALA A 165 4.98 -22.99 16.61
C ALA A 165 3.85 -21.98 16.42
N LEU A 166 2.90 -22.23 15.52
CA LEU A 166 1.72 -21.38 15.33
C LEU A 166 0.88 -21.26 16.59
N GLN A 167 0.67 -22.37 17.31
CA GLN A 167 -0.10 -22.40 18.55
C GLN A 167 0.52 -21.60 19.70
N LYS A 168 1.78 -21.18 19.57
CA LYS A 168 2.42 -20.27 20.53
C LYS A 168 2.17 -18.79 20.23
N ILE A 169 1.75 -18.47 19.01
CA ILE A 169 1.46 -17.10 18.61
C ILE A 169 0.08 -16.75 19.16
N ASP A 170 0.03 -15.76 20.04
CA ASP A 170 -1.19 -15.38 20.75
C ASP A 170 -2.29 -14.89 19.79
N THR A 171 -1.90 -14.14 18.75
CA THR A 171 -2.84 -13.60 17.77
C THR A 171 -2.40 -13.90 16.35
N ARG A 172 -3.28 -14.52 15.55
CA ARG A 172 -3.03 -14.84 14.14
C ARG A 172 -4.13 -14.21 13.28
N ILE A 173 -3.75 -13.19 12.52
CA ILE A 173 -4.63 -12.42 11.64
C ILE A 173 -4.29 -12.74 10.20
N VAL A 174 -5.31 -13.02 9.40
CA VAL A 174 -5.19 -13.17 7.95
C VAL A 174 -5.99 -12.09 7.26
N VAL A 175 -5.38 -11.41 6.30
CA VAL A 175 -6.06 -10.42 5.45
C VAL A 175 -6.29 -11.05 4.07
N SER A 176 -7.55 -11.16 3.66
CA SER A 176 -8.00 -11.78 2.42
C SER A 176 -9.02 -10.89 1.70
N GLY A 177 -9.39 -11.25 0.47
CA GLY A 177 -10.30 -10.48 -0.40
C GLY A 177 -9.65 -10.04 -1.71
N ILE A 178 -10.32 -9.18 -2.47
CA ILE A 178 -9.85 -8.78 -3.81
C ILE A 178 -8.94 -7.55 -3.75
N ARG A 179 -9.41 -6.43 -3.20
CA ARG A 179 -8.64 -5.17 -3.07
C ARG A 179 -8.33 -4.79 -1.64
N GLY A 180 -7.29 -3.98 -1.44
CA GLY A 180 -6.93 -3.42 -0.12
C GLY A 180 -6.21 -4.36 0.84
N LYS A 181 -5.87 -5.59 0.44
CA LYS A 181 -5.19 -6.55 1.34
C LYS A 181 -3.87 -6.02 1.88
N SER A 182 -2.94 -5.67 0.99
CA SER A 182 -1.60 -5.22 1.42
C SER A 182 -1.63 -3.93 2.23
N SER A 183 -2.54 -2.99 1.92
CA SER A 183 -2.68 -1.74 2.71
C SER A 183 -3.27 -2.02 4.09
N THR A 184 -4.32 -2.84 4.20
CA THR A 184 -4.87 -3.27 5.50
C THR A 184 -3.83 -4.04 6.33
N THR A 185 -3.07 -4.94 5.72
CA THR A 185 -1.99 -5.67 6.39
C THR A 185 -0.93 -4.71 6.96
N ARG A 186 -0.52 -3.67 6.20
CA ARG A 186 0.44 -2.66 6.69
C ARG A 186 -0.11 -1.83 7.84
N ARG A 187 -1.37 -1.37 7.75
CA ARG A 187 -2.00 -0.59 8.82
C ARG A 187 -2.10 -1.40 10.12
N LEU A 188 -2.50 -2.67 10.02
CA LEU A 188 -2.56 -3.55 11.20
C LEU A 188 -1.16 -3.78 11.81
N ASP A 189 -0.15 -4.05 10.97
CA ASP A 189 1.24 -4.18 11.42
C ASP A 189 1.72 -2.92 12.13
N ASP A 190 1.55 -1.75 11.52
CA ASP A 190 2.00 -0.49 12.08
C ASP A 190 1.34 -0.21 13.44
N VAL A 191 0.02 -0.39 13.54
CA VAL A 191 -0.75 -0.14 14.77
C VAL A 191 -0.38 -1.10 15.90
N LEU A 192 -0.29 -2.40 15.62
CA LEU A 192 0.03 -3.39 16.67
C LEU A 192 1.48 -3.25 17.12
N ARG A 193 2.39 -3.05 16.17
CA ARG A 193 3.82 -2.88 16.45
C ARG A 193 4.10 -1.61 17.24
N ARG A 194 3.46 -0.47 16.93
CA ARG A 194 3.65 0.78 17.70
C ARG A 194 3.13 0.67 19.14
N ARG A 195 2.23 -0.29 19.42
CA ARG A 195 1.74 -0.62 20.76
C ARG A 195 2.62 -1.61 21.52
N GLY A 196 3.75 -2.01 20.92
CA GLY A 196 4.75 -2.85 21.57
C GLY A 196 4.58 -4.35 21.33
N ASN A 197 3.64 -4.76 20.48
CA ASN A 197 3.50 -6.16 20.10
C ASN A 197 4.70 -6.62 19.25
N ASP A 198 5.19 -7.82 19.54
CA ASP A 198 6.07 -8.57 18.65
C ASP A 198 5.28 -9.05 17.43
N THR A 199 5.59 -8.46 16.27
CA THR A 199 4.83 -8.62 15.04
C THR A 199 5.65 -9.32 13.98
N LEU A 200 5.08 -10.38 13.39
CA LEU A 200 5.54 -10.94 12.12
C LEU A 200 4.48 -10.71 11.05
N THR A 201 4.83 -9.89 10.07
CA THR A 201 3.95 -9.51 8.97
C THR A 201 4.48 -10.02 7.64
N LYS A 202 3.60 -10.62 6.83
CA LYS A 202 3.91 -11.04 5.46
C LYS A 202 3.08 -10.26 4.46
N ILE A 203 3.75 -9.55 3.56
CA ILE A 203 3.13 -8.82 2.47
C ILE A 203 3.56 -9.46 1.15
N THR A 204 2.59 -9.70 0.26
CA THR A 204 2.77 -10.60 -0.89
C THR A 204 2.81 -9.85 -2.23
N GLY A 205 3.06 -8.54 -2.25
CA GLY A 205 3.13 -7.73 -3.49
C GLY A 205 4.16 -8.20 -4.53
N ASN A 206 4.45 -7.37 -5.55
CA ASN A 206 5.39 -7.70 -6.63
C ASN A 206 6.73 -8.28 -6.14
N GLN A 207 7.18 -7.84 -4.95
CA GLN A 207 8.24 -8.47 -4.18
C GLN A 207 7.70 -8.94 -2.81
N PRO A 208 7.50 -10.25 -2.58
CA PRO A 208 7.02 -10.77 -1.30
C PRO A 208 8.08 -10.58 -0.23
N HIS A 209 7.76 -9.90 0.86
CA HIS A 209 8.70 -9.60 1.94
C HIS A 209 8.08 -9.93 3.29
N LEU A 210 8.91 -10.40 4.21
CA LEU A 210 8.54 -10.56 5.61
C LEU A 210 9.01 -9.33 6.37
N ILE A 211 8.22 -8.87 7.32
CA ILE A 211 8.52 -7.76 8.22
C ILE A 211 8.44 -8.36 9.61
N HIS A 212 9.54 -8.33 10.36
CA HIS A 212 9.55 -8.73 11.77
C HIS A 212 9.88 -7.51 12.60
N ASN A 213 8.90 -7.00 13.36
CA ASN A 213 9.04 -5.77 14.15
C ASN A 213 9.62 -4.58 13.36
N GLY A 214 9.21 -4.42 12.10
CA GLY A 214 9.68 -3.36 11.19
C GLY A 214 10.95 -3.72 10.41
N GLY A 215 11.71 -4.74 10.80
CA GLY A 215 12.86 -5.23 10.03
C GLY A 215 12.41 -6.08 8.84
N VAL A 216 12.80 -5.70 7.62
CA VAL A 216 12.50 -6.49 6.42
C VAL A 216 13.42 -7.70 6.36
N VAL A 217 12.84 -8.90 6.32
CA VAL A 217 13.54 -10.15 6.00
C VAL A 217 13.32 -10.43 4.52
N PRO A 218 14.35 -10.20 3.66
CA PRO A 218 14.21 -10.40 2.23
C PRO A 218 13.98 -11.87 1.90
N LEU A 219 13.00 -12.14 1.04
CA LEU A 219 12.75 -13.46 0.46
C LEU A 219 13.27 -13.45 -0.99
N ASN A 220 14.51 -13.88 -1.22
CA ASN A 220 15.03 -13.98 -2.59
C ASN A 220 14.48 -15.22 -3.31
N ARG A 221 14.11 -15.02 -4.59
CA ARG A 221 13.58 -16.02 -5.52
C ARG A 221 14.71 -16.55 -6.41
N GLU A 222 14.76 -17.86 -6.67
CA GLU A 222 15.43 -18.41 -7.85
C GLU A 222 14.35 -18.98 -8.78
N GLY A 223 14.23 -18.42 -10.00
CA GLY A 223 13.29 -18.88 -11.04
C GLY A 223 12.34 -17.79 -11.56
N PRO A 224 12.20 -17.62 -12.89
CA PRO A 224 11.54 -16.47 -13.48
C PRO A 224 10.00 -16.45 -13.45
N ARG A 225 9.29 -17.48 -12.94
CA ARG A 225 7.83 -17.57 -13.14
C ARG A 225 6.97 -18.23 -12.04
N THR A 226 7.52 -18.60 -10.89
CA THR A 226 6.70 -19.26 -9.86
C THR A 226 6.13 -18.21 -8.89
N THR A 227 4.85 -17.86 -9.02
CA THR A 227 4.15 -17.23 -7.90
C THR A 227 4.20 -18.23 -6.73
N LEU A 228 4.53 -17.78 -5.52
CA LEU A 228 4.73 -18.65 -4.34
C LEU A 228 3.50 -19.55 -4.03
N TYR A 229 2.39 -19.27 -4.69
CA TYR A 229 1.05 -19.76 -4.40
C TYR A 229 0.45 -20.66 -5.48
N GLU A 230 1.08 -20.75 -6.66
CA GLU A 230 0.76 -21.80 -7.66
C GLU A 230 1.44 -23.13 -7.33
N ASN A 231 2.48 -23.12 -6.49
CA ASN A 231 3.26 -24.31 -6.18
C ASN A 231 3.35 -24.56 -4.67
N ILE A 232 2.64 -25.59 -4.19
CA ILE A 232 2.64 -26.07 -2.79
C ILE A 232 4.07 -26.37 -2.30
N ASP A 233 4.98 -26.74 -3.21
CA ASP A 233 6.37 -27.06 -2.86
C ASP A 233 7.18 -25.84 -2.43
N VAL A 234 6.88 -24.67 -3.01
CA VAL A 234 7.49 -23.41 -2.57
C VAL A 234 7.07 -23.14 -1.13
N PHE A 235 5.79 -23.27 -0.78
CA PHE A 235 5.36 -23.10 0.61
C PHE A 235 6.05 -24.03 1.62
N ARG A 236 6.32 -25.28 1.25
CA ARG A 236 6.97 -26.27 2.12
C ARG A 236 8.38 -25.85 2.55
N GLU A 237 9.07 -25.07 1.73
CA GLU A 237 10.41 -24.55 2.03
C GLU A 237 10.41 -23.24 2.83
N TYR A 238 9.29 -22.51 2.81
CA TYR A 238 9.18 -21.19 3.46
C TYR A 238 8.69 -21.32 4.90
N VAL A 239 7.86 -22.33 5.19
CA VAL A 239 7.33 -22.59 6.54
C VAL A 239 8.42 -22.74 7.61
N PRO A 240 9.51 -23.50 7.41
CA PRO A 240 10.60 -23.58 8.39
C PRO A 240 11.31 -22.25 8.62
N LYS A 241 11.33 -21.36 7.62
CA LYS A 241 11.95 -20.03 7.72
C LYS A 241 11.09 -19.07 8.54
N LEU A 242 9.75 -19.16 8.43
CA LEU A 242 8.82 -18.42 9.30
C LEU A 242 9.01 -18.79 10.77
N ALA A 243 9.24 -20.08 11.07
CA ALA A 243 9.44 -20.54 12.44
C ALA A 243 10.69 -19.95 13.13
N LYS A 244 11.69 -19.45 12.37
CA LYS A 244 12.87 -18.76 12.92
C LYS A 244 12.54 -17.34 13.41
N TYR A 245 11.55 -16.72 12.81
CA TYR A 245 11.08 -15.37 13.10
C TYR A 245 9.66 -15.42 13.68
N ALA A 246 9.28 -16.54 14.30
CA ALA A 246 7.96 -16.69 14.87
C ALA A 246 7.81 -15.63 15.98
N PRO A 247 6.82 -14.74 15.87
CA PRO A 247 6.60 -13.73 16.89
C PRO A 247 6.00 -14.42 18.12
N ASP A 248 6.20 -13.83 19.28
CA ASP A 248 5.49 -14.27 20.49
C ASP A 248 4.03 -13.75 20.48
N ASP A 249 3.79 -12.49 20.06
CA ASP A 249 2.48 -11.84 20.22
C ASP A 249 1.57 -11.98 18.98
N VAL A 250 1.96 -11.41 17.83
CA VAL A 250 1.05 -11.24 16.69
C VAL A 250 1.66 -11.61 15.35
N ALA A 251 0.95 -12.43 14.59
CA ALA A 251 1.24 -12.74 13.20
C ALA A 251 0.16 -12.20 12.25
N ILE A 252 0.57 -11.48 11.21
CA ILE A 252 -0.33 -10.86 10.23
C ILE A 252 0.06 -11.32 8.83
N PHE A 253 -0.85 -12.01 8.14
CA PHE A 253 -0.55 -12.61 6.84
C PHE A 253 -1.52 -12.13 5.76
N GLU A 254 -0.97 -11.53 4.71
CA GLU A 254 -1.71 -11.33 3.47
C GLU A 254 -1.91 -12.68 2.74
N ASN A 255 -3.16 -13.10 2.55
CA ASN A 255 -3.51 -14.28 1.75
C ASN A 255 -3.91 -13.86 0.32
N GLN A 256 -3.06 -14.21 -0.65
CA GLN A 256 -3.27 -13.98 -2.09
C GLN A 256 -3.66 -15.28 -2.83
N GLY A 257 -4.32 -16.22 -2.18
CA GLY A 257 -4.89 -17.37 -2.88
C GLY A 257 -5.75 -16.89 -4.06
N ILE A 258 -5.36 -17.26 -5.27
CA ILE A 258 -6.09 -16.93 -6.50
C ILE A 258 -7.12 -18.01 -6.85
N THR A 259 -7.20 -19.10 -6.08
CA THR A 259 -8.19 -20.16 -6.20
C THR A 259 -8.80 -20.50 -4.84
N GLU A 260 -9.99 -21.10 -4.83
CA GLU A 260 -10.63 -21.64 -3.61
C GLU A 260 -9.67 -22.54 -2.83
N TYR A 261 -9.05 -23.51 -3.53
CA TYR A 261 -8.16 -24.50 -2.93
C TYR A 261 -6.91 -23.87 -2.31
N THR A 262 -6.24 -22.94 -3.01
CA THR A 262 -5.01 -22.32 -2.49
C THR A 262 -5.32 -21.43 -1.29
N THR A 263 -6.41 -20.66 -1.35
CA THR A 263 -6.86 -19.81 -0.24
C THR A 263 -7.15 -20.65 1.01
N ARG A 264 -7.92 -21.74 0.86
CA ARG A 264 -8.29 -22.65 1.94
C ARG A 264 -7.09 -23.39 2.53
N LEU A 265 -6.19 -23.88 1.68
CA LEU A 265 -4.97 -24.56 2.11
C LEU A 265 -4.10 -23.66 2.99
N ILE A 266 -3.93 -22.39 2.62
CA ILE A 266 -3.19 -21.40 3.40
C ILE A 266 -3.83 -21.19 4.77
N ASN A 267 -5.14 -20.97 4.79
CA ASN A 267 -5.87 -20.72 6.03
C ASN A 267 -5.83 -21.93 6.97
N GLU A 268 -6.24 -23.12 6.51
CA GLU A 268 -6.39 -24.30 7.36
C GLU A 268 -5.06 -24.98 7.71
N SER A 269 -4.13 -25.08 6.75
CA SER A 269 -2.95 -25.94 6.91
C SER A 269 -1.71 -25.17 7.37
N PHE A 270 -1.69 -23.85 7.18
CA PHE A 270 -0.48 -23.06 7.37
C PHE A 270 -0.60 -21.92 8.36
N LEU A 271 -1.78 -21.34 8.55
CA LEU A 271 -1.95 -20.14 9.37
C LEU A 271 -2.86 -20.35 10.57
N ASP A 272 -3.92 -21.15 10.45
CA ASP A 272 -4.90 -21.42 11.51
C ASP A 272 -5.36 -20.13 12.22
N PRO A 273 -5.95 -19.17 11.46
CA PRO A 273 -6.17 -17.81 11.95
C PRO A 273 -7.24 -17.71 13.04
N HIS A 274 -6.99 -16.86 14.03
CA HIS A 274 -8.01 -16.42 14.99
C HIS A 274 -8.98 -15.43 14.34
N VAL A 275 -8.45 -14.51 13.52
CA VAL A 275 -9.24 -13.50 12.81
C VAL A 275 -8.90 -13.51 11.31
N ILE A 276 -9.93 -13.48 10.46
CA ILE A 276 -9.81 -13.21 9.02
C ILE A 276 -10.45 -11.87 8.73
N VAL A 277 -9.68 -10.93 8.19
CA VAL A 277 -10.18 -9.69 7.61
C VAL A 277 -10.47 -9.94 6.14
N LEU A 278 -11.75 -9.98 5.77
CA LEU A 278 -12.20 -10.10 4.38
C LEU A 278 -12.51 -8.71 3.84
N THR A 279 -11.60 -8.15 3.03
CA THR A 279 -11.66 -6.73 2.62
C THR A 279 -12.87 -6.40 1.76
N ASN A 280 -13.02 -7.06 0.61
CA ASN A 280 -14.16 -6.89 -0.31
C ASN A 280 -14.23 -8.02 -1.35
N ILE A 281 -15.41 -8.17 -1.96
CA ILE A 281 -15.66 -9.09 -3.09
C ILE A 281 -15.90 -8.29 -4.37
N ARG A 282 -14.94 -8.36 -5.29
CA ARG A 282 -14.95 -7.68 -6.60
C ARG A 282 -14.76 -8.68 -7.74
N ARG A 283 -15.14 -8.31 -8.96
CA ARG A 283 -14.88 -9.12 -10.17
C ARG A 283 -13.41 -8.99 -10.60
N ASP A 284 -12.54 -9.81 -10.03
CA ASP A 284 -11.17 -10.02 -10.48
C ASP A 284 -10.86 -11.52 -10.41
N HIS A 285 -9.86 -11.98 -11.15
CA HIS A 285 -9.48 -13.40 -11.20
C HIS A 285 -10.65 -14.35 -11.58
N GLN A 286 -11.49 -13.94 -12.53
CA GLN A 286 -12.69 -14.70 -12.90
C GLN A 286 -12.40 -16.12 -13.42
N ASP A 287 -11.24 -16.29 -14.08
CA ASP A 287 -10.78 -17.60 -14.58
C ASP A 287 -10.51 -18.62 -13.45
N THR A 288 -10.37 -18.17 -12.19
CA THR A 288 -9.93 -19.01 -11.06
C THR A 288 -10.82 -18.94 -9.82
N LEU A 289 -11.47 -17.81 -9.54
CA LEU A 289 -12.38 -17.62 -8.41
C LEU A 289 -13.86 -17.73 -8.79
N GLY A 290 -14.18 -17.64 -10.08
CA GLY A 290 -15.55 -17.69 -10.60
C GLY A 290 -15.96 -16.43 -11.35
N GLU A 291 -16.97 -16.55 -12.20
CA GLU A 291 -17.37 -15.50 -13.14
C GLU A 291 -18.12 -14.35 -12.47
N THR A 292 -18.90 -14.65 -11.43
CA THR A 292 -19.75 -13.66 -10.74
C THR A 292 -19.25 -13.34 -9.33
N ARG A 293 -19.64 -12.17 -8.78
CA ARG A 293 -19.35 -11.82 -7.37
C ARG A 293 -19.87 -12.89 -6.39
N ALA A 294 -20.98 -13.56 -6.71
CA ALA A 294 -21.53 -14.64 -5.89
C ALA A 294 -20.63 -15.89 -5.90
N ASP A 295 -20.06 -16.26 -7.05
CA ASP A 295 -19.11 -17.37 -7.14
C ASP A 295 -17.82 -17.06 -6.39
N ILE A 296 -17.32 -15.83 -6.52
CA ILE A 296 -16.14 -15.35 -5.80
C ILE A 296 -16.40 -15.35 -4.29
N ALA A 297 -17.56 -14.86 -3.84
CA ALA A 297 -17.97 -14.91 -2.43
C ALA A 297 -18.04 -16.36 -1.90
N ARG A 298 -18.57 -17.29 -2.69
CA ARG A 298 -18.57 -18.73 -2.37
C ARG A 298 -17.16 -19.27 -2.20
N SER A 299 -16.22 -18.90 -3.07
CA SER A 299 -14.83 -19.31 -2.98
C SER A 299 -14.18 -18.86 -1.67
N PHE A 300 -14.37 -17.59 -1.27
CA PHE A 300 -13.86 -17.07 0.00
C PHE A 300 -14.54 -17.71 1.21
N ALA A 301 -15.88 -17.88 1.19
CA ALA A 301 -16.62 -18.51 2.30
C ALA A 301 -16.11 -19.91 2.62
N LYS A 302 -15.86 -20.74 1.58
CA LYS A 302 -15.31 -22.09 1.75
C LYS A 302 -13.86 -22.13 2.21
N ALA A 303 -13.14 -21.02 2.12
CA ALA A 303 -11.78 -20.91 2.60
C ALA A 303 -11.69 -20.49 4.08
N ILE A 304 -12.83 -20.22 4.74
CA ILE A 304 -12.88 -19.88 6.15
C ILE A 304 -12.78 -21.17 7.00
N PRO A 305 -11.77 -21.30 7.87
CA PRO A 305 -11.69 -22.42 8.80
C PRO A 305 -12.75 -22.28 9.92
N PRO A 306 -13.08 -23.38 10.62
CA PRO A 306 -13.94 -23.33 11.81
C PRO A 306 -13.26 -22.58 12.96
N SER A 307 -14.05 -22.07 13.92
CA SER A 307 -13.57 -21.34 15.11
C SER A 307 -12.78 -20.07 14.80
N THR A 308 -13.05 -19.43 13.66
CA THR A 308 -12.43 -18.17 13.26
C THR A 308 -13.45 -17.03 13.36
N HIS A 309 -13.00 -15.83 13.70
CA HIS A 309 -13.81 -14.61 13.60
C HIS A 309 -13.52 -13.88 12.30
N VAL A 310 -14.56 -13.50 11.55
CA VAL A 310 -14.44 -12.83 10.25
C VAL A 310 -14.87 -11.37 10.38
N VAL A 311 -13.95 -10.44 10.12
CA VAL A 311 -14.24 -9.01 9.96
C VAL A 311 -14.48 -8.76 8.48
N CYS A 312 -15.73 -8.49 8.09
CA CYS A 312 -16.14 -8.44 6.68
C CYS A 312 -16.37 -7.00 6.21
N GLY A 313 -15.50 -6.51 5.32
CA GLY A 313 -15.65 -5.22 4.67
C GLY A 313 -16.63 -5.19 3.50
N GLU A 314 -17.21 -6.32 3.08
CA GLU A 314 -18.19 -6.34 1.99
C GLU A 314 -19.49 -5.64 2.40
N GLN A 315 -19.81 -4.55 1.69
CA GLN A 315 -20.95 -3.69 2.01
C GLN A 315 -22.23 -4.08 1.26
N HIS A 316 -22.17 -4.95 0.24
CA HIS A 316 -23.36 -5.37 -0.51
C HIS A 316 -24.24 -6.34 0.32
N PRO A 317 -25.48 -5.98 0.69
CA PRO A 317 -26.27 -6.73 1.66
C PRO A 317 -26.48 -8.20 1.32
N ILE A 318 -26.81 -8.51 0.05
CA ILE A 318 -27.05 -9.89 -0.41
C ILE A 318 -25.78 -10.74 -0.34
N ILE A 319 -24.61 -10.15 -0.62
CA ILE A 319 -23.34 -10.89 -0.57
C ILE A 319 -22.96 -11.12 0.89
N TYR A 320 -23.13 -10.11 1.74
CA TYR A 320 -22.90 -10.25 3.17
C TYR A 320 -23.81 -11.32 3.80
N GLU A 321 -25.12 -11.30 3.52
CA GLU A 321 -26.07 -12.32 4.02
C GLU A 321 -25.65 -13.74 3.61
N TYR A 322 -25.20 -13.91 2.37
CA TYR A 322 -24.63 -15.17 1.90
C TYR A 322 -23.39 -15.56 2.70
N LEU A 323 -22.42 -14.65 2.85
CA LEU A 323 -21.18 -14.90 3.60
C LEU A 323 -21.48 -15.26 5.06
N GLU A 324 -22.38 -14.53 5.70
CA GLU A 324 -22.80 -14.76 7.09
C GLU A 324 -23.38 -16.16 7.27
N ARG A 325 -24.30 -16.57 6.39
CA ARG A 325 -24.86 -17.92 6.42
C ARG A 325 -23.79 -19.01 6.27
N GLU A 326 -22.89 -18.88 5.31
CA GLU A 326 -21.87 -19.91 5.05
C GLU A 326 -20.80 -19.96 6.15
N VAL A 327 -20.36 -18.80 6.67
CA VAL A 327 -19.36 -18.72 7.75
C VAL A 327 -19.92 -19.26 9.06
N THR A 328 -21.17 -18.96 9.39
CA THR A 328 -21.81 -19.50 10.60
C THR A 328 -22.06 -21.01 10.49
N ALA A 329 -22.37 -21.52 9.29
CA ALA A 329 -22.56 -22.95 9.06
C ALA A 329 -21.31 -23.80 9.33
N VAL A 330 -20.11 -23.22 9.23
CA VAL A 330 -18.83 -23.91 9.54
C VAL A 330 -18.37 -23.70 10.99
N GLY A 331 -19.19 -23.10 11.85
CA GLY A 331 -18.86 -22.89 13.27
C GLY A 331 -17.94 -21.71 13.52
N SER A 332 -17.92 -20.73 12.61
CA SER A 332 -17.17 -19.48 12.72
C SER A 332 -18.14 -18.31 12.94
N THR A 333 -17.60 -17.15 13.32
CA THR A 333 -18.39 -15.91 13.51
C THR A 333 -18.01 -14.89 12.46
N ILE A 334 -18.92 -13.98 12.15
CA ILE A 334 -18.70 -12.89 11.19
C ILE A 334 -19.36 -11.62 11.72
N GLU A 335 -18.75 -10.48 11.43
CA GLU A 335 -19.36 -9.17 11.57
C GLU A 335 -19.13 -8.34 10.32
N GLN A 336 -20.10 -7.49 9.97
CA GLN A 336 -19.94 -6.49 8.93
C GLN A 336 -19.21 -5.27 9.50
N VAL A 337 -18.23 -4.76 8.78
CA VAL A 337 -17.55 -3.50 9.13
C VAL A 337 -18.57 -2.36 9.04
N ALA A 338 -18.75 -1.65 10.15
CA ALA A 338 -19.59 -0.47 10.23
C ALA A 338 -18.83 0.75 9.72
N ILE A 339 -19.42 1.47 8.76
CA ILE A 339 -18.87 2.70 8.20
C ILE A 339 -19.73 3.87 8.69
N PRO A 340 -19.16 4.81 9.47
CA PRO A 340 -19.86 6.03 9.90
C PRO A 340 -20.43 6.80 8.71
N GLU A 341 -21.58 7.46 8.90
CA GLU A 341 -22.29 8.19 7.84
C GLU A 341 -21.40 9.22 7.12
N GLU A 342 -20.57 9.93 7.87
CA GLU A 342 -19.60 10.90 7.35
C GLU A 342 -18.51 10.31 6.44
N HIS A 343 -18.29 8.99 6.52
CA HIS A 343 -17.28 8.28 5.73
C HIS A 343 -17.89 7.41 4.63
N GLN A 344 -19.22 7.40 4.48
CA GLN A 344 -19.88 6.64 3.43
C GLN A 344 -19.50 7.17 2.05
N GLY A 345 -19.22 6.25 1.12
CA GLY A 345 -18.79 6.58 -0.24
C GLY A 345 -17.30 6.89 -0.39
N LEU A 346 -16.55 7.07 0.70
CA LEU A 346 -15.10 7.24 0.63
C LEU A 346 -14.42 5.93 0.21
N LEU A 347 -13.42 6.04 -0.66
CA LEU A 347 -12.67 4.87 -1.13
C LEU A 347 -11.84 4.27 0.00
N GLY A 348 -11.92 2.94 0.12
CA GLY A 348 -11.19 2.17 1.12
C GLY A 348 -11.73 2.34 2.55
N ALA A 349 -12.87 3.00 2.75
CA ALA A 349 -13.48 3.17 4.06
C ALA A 349 -13.73 1.82 4.76
N GLU A 350 -14.17 0.81 4.00
CA GLU A 350 -14.38 -0.54 4.52
C GLU A 350 -13.07 -1.15 5.04
N THR A 351 -11.95 -0.87 4.38
CA THR A 351 -10.64 -1.41 4.75
C THR A 351 -9.96 -0.64 5.88
N VAL A 352 -10.25 0.66 6.01
CA VAL A 352 -9.75 1.50 7.10
C VAL A 352 -10.51 1.18 8.38
N HIS A 353 -11.84 1.15 8.35
CA HIS A 353 -12.66 0.80 9.51
C HIS A 353 -12.50 -0.67 9.93
N ALA A 354 -12.19 -1.57 8.98
CA ALA A 354 -11.82 -2.94 9.31
C ALA A 354 -10.65 -3.04 10.30
N VAL A 355 -9.74 -2.06 10.34
CA VAL A 355 -8.63 -2.03 11.31
C VAL A 355 -9.19 -1.99 12.74
N ASN A 356 -10.14 -1.10 13.05
CA ASN A 356 -10.72 -0.97 14.38
C ASN A 356 -11.55 -2.19 14.79
N HIS A 357 -12.31 -2.76 13.85
CA HIS A 357 -13.02 -4.02 14.05
C HIS A 357 -12.05 -5.17 14.37
N THR A 358 -10.95 -5.26 13.62
CA THR A 358 -9.91 -6.29 13.84
C THR A 358 -9.23 -6.12 15.18
N LEU A 359 -8.85 -4.89 15.56
CA LEU A 359 -8.25 -4.60 16.87
C LEU A 359 -9.20 -5.00 18.00
N THR A 360 -10.47 -4.63 17.90
CA THR A 360 -11.49 -5.00 18.88
C THR A 360 -11.63 -6.53 19.00
N ALA A 361 -11.64 -7.24 17.87
CA ALA A 361 -11.74 -8.70 17.84
C ALA A 361 -10.54 -9.41 18.50
N VAL A 362 -9.36 -8.78 18.54
CA VAL A 362 -8.15 -9.31 19.19
C VAL A 362 -7.91 -8.72 20.58
N GLY A 363 -8.86 -7.95 21.13
CA GLY A 363 -8.77 -7.37 22.48
C GLY A 363 -7.90 -6.11 22.58
N GLU A 364 -7.58 -5.49 21.45
CA GLU A 364 -6.82 -4.25 21.34
C GLU A 364 -7.77 -3.04 21.22
N PRO A 365 -7.48 -1.88 21.83
CA PRO A 365 -8.32 -0.69 21.67
C PRO A 365 -8.35 -0.23 20.20
N PRO A 366 -9.44 0.39 19.71
CA PRO A 366 -9.44 1.01 18.39
C PRO A 366 -8.38 2.12 18.28
N VAL A 367 -7.98 2.47 17.05
CA VAL A 367 -7.17 3.68 16.84
C VAL A 367 -8.03 4.94 16.98
N PRO A 368 -7.44 6.08 17.37
CA PRO A 368 -8.14 7.36 17.46
C PRO A 368 -8.82 7.80 16.14
N ASP A 369 -9.93 8.54 16.25
CA ASP A 369 -10.74 8.94 15.09
C ASP A 369 -9.99 9.88 14.11
N ASP A 370 -9.09 10.71 14.62
CA ASP A 370 -8.18 11.56 13.84
C ASP A 370 -7.22 10.74 12.98
N GLU A 371 -6.72 9.61 13.49
CA GLU A 371 -5.89 8.69 12.74
C GLU A 371 -6.71 8.01 11.63
N ILE A 372 -7.95 7.60 11.91
CA ILE A 372 -8.89 7.08 10.89
C ILE A 372 -9.14 8.11 9.80
N ARG A 373 -9.45 9.36 10.16
CA ARG A 373 -9.66 10.45 9.18
C ARG A 373 -8.43 10.66 8.31
N THR A 374 -7.24 10.57 8.91
CA THR A 374 -5.97 10.71 8.19
C THR A 374 -5.75 9.55 7.21
N TYR A 375 -6.02 8.32 7.64
CA TYR A 375 -5.95 7.14 6.78
C TYR A 375 -6.91 7.23 5.59
N LEU A 376 -8.14 7.70 5.81
CA LEU A 376 -9.13 7.90 4.75
C LEU A 376 -8.67 8.98 3.76
N LYS A 377 -8.18 10.12 4.27
CA LYS A 377 -7.69 11.24 3.47
C LYS A 377 -6.51 10.84 2.56
N GLN A 378 -5.61 9.98 3.05
CA GLN A 378 -4.47 9.48 2.28
C GLN A 378 -4.85 8.53 1.14
N ILE A 379 -5.95 7.80 1.27
CA ILE A 379 -6.41 6.84 0.24
C ILE A 379 -7.16 7.54 -0.89
N GLN A 380 -7.78 8.69 -0.63
CA GLN A 380 -8.61 9.35 -1.65
C GLN A 380 -7.75 9.79 -2.85
N PRO A 381 -8.18 9.47 -4.08
CA PRO A 381 -7.42 9.76 -5.28
C PRO A 381 -7.36 11.27 -5.52
N LYS A 382 -6.24 11.72 -6.08
CA LYS A 382 -6.03 13.13 -6.45
C LYS A 382 -5.39 13.19 -7.83
N TRP A 383 -5.78 14.19 -8.61
CA TRP A 383 -5.15 14.44 -9.90
C TRP A 383 -3.68 14.81 -9.73
N THR A 384 -2.82 14.16 -10.50
CA THR A 384 -1.47 14.64 -10.75
C THR A 384 -1.54 15.74 -11.80
N THR A 385 -1.10 16.92 -11.41
CA THR A 385 -1.12 18.10 -12.29
C THR A 385 0.18 18.16 -13.10
N VAL A 386 0.07 18.15 -14.43
CA VAL A 386 1.21 18.21 -15.36
C VAL A 386 1.06 19.44 -16.28
N PRO A 387 2.10 19.81 -17.07
CA PRO A 387 1.90 20.74 -18.19
C PRO A 387 0.84 20.18 -19.13
N ASN A 388 -0.10 21.03 -19.55
CA ASN A 388 -1.18 20.71 -20.49
C ASN A 388 -2.29 19.76 -19.97
N GLY A 389 -2.40 19.50 -18.67
CA GLY A 389 -3.61 18.84 -18.14
C GLY A 389 -3.48 18.16 -16.79
N LEU A 390 -4.43 17.26 -16.52
CA LEU A 390 -4.54 16.46 -15.31
C LEU A 390 -4.39 14.99 -15.68
N VAL A 391 -3.65 14.23 -14.87
CA VAL A 391 -3.44 12.80 -15.09
C VAL A 391 -3.71 12.05 -13.80
N PHE A 392 -4.38 10.91 -13.89
CA PHE A 392 -4.46 9.96 -12.79
C PHE A 392 -3.98 8.59 -13.28
N ASN A 393 -2.97 8.05 -12.61
CA ASN A 393 -2.45 6.73 -12.92
C ASN A 393 -3.19 5.66 -12.10
N ALA A 394 -4.27 5.10 -12.66
CA ALA A 394 -5.01 3.99 -12.08
C ALA A 394 -4.46 2.61 -12.50
N ALA A 395 -3.22 2.52 -13.00
CA ALA A 395 -2.67 1.25 -13.51
C ALA A 395 -2.60 0.13 -12.45
N GLU A 396 -2.51 0.49 -11.17
CA GLU A 396 -2.54 -0.47 -10.06
C GLU A 396 -3.96 -0.97 -9.73
N VAL A 397 -4.96 -0.25 -10.22
CA VAL A 397 -6.37 -0.58 -10.10
C VAL A 397 -6.74 -1.47 -11.28
N ASN A 398 -6.72 -2.78 -11.02
CA ASN A 398 -6.72 -3.78 -12.08
C ASN A 398 -8.11 -4.38 -12.38
N ASP A 399 -9.19 -3.90 -11.75
CA ASP A 399 -10.58 -4.29 -12.03
C ASP A 399 -11.43 -3.05 -12.30
N VAL A 400 -12.47 -3.25 -13.10
CA VAL A 400 -13.34 -2.17 -13.60
C VAL A 400 -14.18 -1.53 -12.49
N GLU A 401 -14.61 -2.30 -11.49
CA GLU A 401 -15.44 -1.80 -10.39
C GLU A 401 -14.64 -0.79 -9.54
N SER A 402 -13.39 -1.11 -9.24
CA SER A 402 -12.49 -0.22 -8.50
C SER A 402 -12.02 0.96 -9.34
N THR A 403 -11.82 0.75 -10.64
CA THR A 403 -11.43 1.83 -11.57
C THR A 403 -12.53 2.87 -11.70
N GLU A 404 -13.78 2.45 -11.82
CA GLU A 404 -14.94 3.35 -11.86
C GLU A 404 -15.11 4.09 -10.52
N ALA A 405 -14.94 3.40 -9.39
CA ALA A 405 -15.02 4.03 -8.08
C ALA A 405 -13.95 5.13 -7.90
N VAL A 406 -12.72 4.87 -8.37
CA VAL A 406 -11.64 5.87 -8.42
C VAL A 406 -11.99 7.05 -9.32
N ARG A 407 -12.51 6.79 -10.53
CA ARG A 407 -12.96 7.85 -11.44
C ARG A 407 -14.01 8.74 -10.76
N GLN A 408 -15.06 8.15 -10.20
CA GLN A 408 -16.14 8.89 -9.55
C GLN A 408 -15.68 9.73 -8.35
N ALA A 409 -14.61 9.32 -7.66
CA ALA A 409 -14.04 10.07 -6.54
C ALA A 409 -13.15 11.26 -6.99
N LEU A 410 -12.68 11.27 -8.24
CA LEU A 410 -11.91 12.36 -8.80
C LEU A 410 -12.83 13.50 -9.25
N GLU A 411 -12.50 14.74 -8.87
CA GLU A 411 -13.23 15.93 -9.30
C GLU A 411 -13.14 16.13 -10.82
N ASN A 412 -14.20 16.63 -11.47
CA ASN A 412 -14.24 16.90 -12.92
C ASN A 412 -13.94 15.66 -13.80
N SER A 413 -14.28 14.46 -13.34
CA SER A 413 -14.08 13.19 -14.05
C SER A 413 -15.25 12.76 -14.93
N ASP A 414 -16.24 13.63 -15.13
CA ASP A 414 -17.43 13.38 -15.95
C ASP A 414 -17.12 13.26 -17.45
N CYS A 415 -15.93 13.72 -17.86
CA CYS A 415 -15.43 13.59 -19.22
C CYS A 415 -13.91 13.38 -19.19
N ILE A 416 -13.41 12.25 -19.68
CA ILE A 416 -11.99 11.87 -19.55
C ILE A 416 -11.40 11.39 -20.88
N THR A 417 -10.07 11.32 -20.94
CA THR A 417 -9.32 10.58 -21.95
C THR A 417 -8.82 9.26 -21.32
N PRO A 418 -9.43 8.11 -21.63
CA PRO A 418 -9.01 6.82 -21.08
C PRO A 418 -7.85 6.23 -21.88
N PHE A 419 -6.88 5.66 -21.18
CA PHE A 419 -5.83 4.83 -21.76
C PHE A 419 -5.79 3.50 -21.00
N VAL A 420 -5.74 2.36 -21.70
CA VAL A 420 -5.63 1.04 -21.07
C VAL A 420 -4.46 0.23 -21.62
N PHE A 421 -3.62 -0.31 -20.72
CA PHE A 421 -2.54 -1.23 -21.08
C PHE A 421 -2.92 -2.69 -20.77
N LEU A 422 -2.99 -3.52 -21.80
CA LEU A 422 -3.48 -4.90 -21.76
C LEU A 422 -2.35 -5.93 -21.66
N ARG A 423 -2.69 -7.13 -21.18
CA ARG A 423 -1.74 -8.24 -20.93
C ARG A 423 -2.23 -9.58 -21.48
N PRO A 424 -1.33 -10.44 -21.96
CA PRO A 424 -1.73 -11.63 -22.71
C PRO A 424 -2.19 -12.75 -21.78
N ASP A 425 -1.71 -12.74 -20.54
CA ASP A 425 -2.02 -13.71 -19.50
C ASP A 425 -3.30 -13.38 -18.72
N ARG A 426 -4.06 -12.34 -19.10
CA ARG A 426 -5.24 -11.85 -18.37
C ARG A 426 -6.43 -11.50 -19.26
N ARG A 427 -6.80 -12.43 -20.15
CA ARG A 427 -7.88 -12.24 -21.15
C ARG A 427 -9.24 -11.85 -20.56
N GLY A 428 -9.62 -12.40 -19.40
CA GLY A 428 -10.88 -12.01 -18.72
C GLY A 428 -10.94 -10.51 -18.36
N ARG A 429 -9.78 -9.88 -18.11
CA ARG A 429 -9.71 -8.44 -17.85
C ARG A 429 -9.86 -7.62 -19.11
N THR A 430 -9.31 -8.07 -20.24
CA THR A 430 -9.51 -7.43 -21.54
C THR A 430 -11.01 -7.31 -21.83
N ALA A 431 -11.77 -8.40 -21.69
CA ALA A 431 -13.22 -8.39 -21.89
C ALA A 431 -13.96 -7.45 -20.92
N SER A 432 -13.51 -7.39 -19.65
CA SER A 432 -14.07 -6.46 -18.66
C SER A 432 -13.84 -5.00 -19.05
N PHE A 433 -12.63 -4.65 -19.51
CA PHE A 433 -12.31 -3.29 -19.93
C PHE A 433 -13.01 -2.88 -21.24
N VAL A 434 -13.24 -3.82 -22.17
CA VAL A 434 -14.08 -3.57 -23.37
C VAL A 434 -15.48 -3.14 -22.92
N SER A 435 -16.12 -3.94 -22.07
CA SER A 435 -17.46 -3.63 -21.54
C SER A 435 -17.49 -2.31 -20.77
N TYR A 436 -16.40 -1.96 -20.08
CA TYR A 436 -16.28 -0.71 -19.35
C TYR A 436 -16.13 0.50 -20.28
N PHE A 437 -15.33 0.43 -21.34
CA PHE A 437 -15.20 1.51 -22.33
C PHE A 437 -16.54 1.77 -23.03
N ASP A 438 -17.25 0.71 -23.44
CA ASP A 438 -18.60 0.84 -24.01
C ASP A 438 -19.56 1.52 -23.03
N HIS A 439 -19.54 1.11 -21.76
CA HIS A 439 -20.37 1.74 -20.73
C HIS A 439 -20.05 3.23 -20.52
N LEU A 440 -18.77 3.61 -20.55
CA LEU A 440 -18.36 5.01 -20.45
C LEU A 440 -18.82 5.81 -21.67
N ALA A 441 -18.73 5.23 -22.87
CA ALA A 441 -19.15 5.86 -24.11
C ALA A 441 -20.66 6.06 -24.20
N ASP A 442 -21.45 5.05 -23.81
CA ASP A 442 -22.92 5.13 -23.73
C ASP A 442 -23.40 6.25 -22.80
N ARG A 443 -22.61 6.54 -21.75
CA ARG A 443 -22.87 7.63 -20.80
C ARG A 443 -22.31 8.98 -21.23
N GLY A 444 -21.62 9.06 -22.37
CA GLY A 444 -20.98 10.26 -22.88
C GLY A 444 -19.76 10.72 -22.07
N ILE A 445 -19.18 9.82 -21.25
CA ILE A 445 -18.00 10.11 -20.42
C ILE A 445 -16.72 10.09 -21.28
N ILE A 446 -16.73 9.28 -22.35
CA ILE A 446 -15.64 9.19 -23.33
C ILE A 446 -16.21 9.23 -24.74
N ASP A 447 -15.47 9.83 -25.67
CA ASP A 447 -15.75 9.83 -27.11
C ASP A 447 -14.69 9.07 -27.91
N VAL A 448 -13.47 9.01 -27.38
CA VAL A 448 -12.36 8.19 -27.87
C VAL A 448 -11.58 7.61 -26.71
N GLY A 449 -11.00 6.44 -26.90
CA GLY A 449 -10.05 5.84 -25.97
C GLY A 449 -8.75 5.40 -26.64
N TYR A 450 -7.78 5.04 -25.83
CA TYR A 450 -6.48 4.56 -26.28
C TYR A 450 -6.15 3.22 -25.64
N VAL A 451 -5.54 2.33 -26.41
CA VAL A 451 -5.16 1.00 -25.94
C VAL A 451 -3.75 0.65 -26.39
N MET A 452 -3.04 -0.06 -25.53
CA MET A 452 -1.71 -0.60 -25.81
C MET A 452 -1.55 -1.97 -25.17
N GLY A 453 -0.55 -2.73 -25.64
CA GLY A 453 -0.21 -4.04 -25.10
C GLY A 453 -0.83 -5.17 -25.91
N SER A 454 -0.66 -6.38 -25.42
CA SER A 454 -1.20 -7.57 -26.10
C SER A 454 -2.73 -7.55 -26.14
N ASP A 455 -3.31 -8.06 -27.23
CA ASP A 455 -4.76 -8.06 -27.46
C ASP A 455 -5.37 -6.67 -27.68
N SER A 456 -4.56 -5.62 -27.88
CA SER A 456 -5.00 -4.27 -28.33
C SER A 456 -5.89 -4.35 -29.57
N ALA A 457 -5.48 -5.10 -30.58
CA ALA A 457 -6.27 -5.29 -31.80
C ALA A 457 -7.62 -5.97 -31.53
N VAL A 458 -7.68 -6.92 -30.60
CA VAL A 458 -8.94 -7.55 -30.17
C VAL A 458 -9.80 -6.52 -29.45
N PHE A 459 -9.21 -5.75 -28.54
CA PHE A 459 -9.90 -4.69 -27.81
C PHE A 459 -10.53 -3.66 -28.75
N VAL A 460 -9.79 -3.19 -29.76
CA VAL A 460 -10.32 -2.25 -30.77
C VAL A 460 -11.47 -2.86 -31.56
N ASN A 461 -11.39 -4.14 -31.92
CA ASN A 461 -12.43 -4.80 -32.71
C ASN A 461 -13.72 -5.08 -31.91
N GLU A 462 -13.59 -5.36 -30.62
CA GLU A 462 -14.73 -5.73 -29.76
C GLU A 462 -15.40 -4.51 -29.10
N THR A 463 -14.68 -3.38 -28.97
CA THR A 463 -15.23 -2.15 -28.41
C THR A 463 -16.10 -1.43 -29.45
N THR A 464 -17.25 -0.91 -29.01
CA THR A 464 -18.18 -0.14 -29.85
C THR A 464 -17.81 1.34 -29.93
N CYS A 465 -17.09 1.87 -28.93
CA CYS A 465 -16.56 3.23 -28.94
C CYS A 465 -15.29 3.36 -29.80
N GLY A 466 -14.97 4.58 -30.25
CA GLY A 466 -13.74 4.82 -31.00
C GLY A 466 -12.51 4.57 -30.13
N VAL A 467 -11.69 3.57 -30.45
CA VAL A 467 -10.44 3.29 -29.72
C VAL A 467 -9.28 3.32 -30.69
N THR A 468 -8.19 4.00 -30.31
CA THR A 468 -6.94 4.01 -31.08
C THR A 468 -5.90 3.14 -30.42
N GLU A 469 -5.37 2.20 -31.18
CA GLU A 469 -4.19 1.42 -30.79
C GLU A 469 -2.93 2.29 -30.82
N ILE A 470 -2.09 2.15 -29.80
CA ILE A 470 -0.76 2.76 -29.71
C ILE A 470 0.29 1.69 -30.01
N ASP A 471 1.20 2.00 -30.93
CA ASP A 471 2.28 1.10 -31.35
C ASP A 471 3.21 0.76 -30.19
N SER A 472 3.64 -0.50 -30.09
CA SER A 472 4.44 -1.01 -28.98
C SER A 472 5.80 -0.33 -28.78
N ASP A 473 6.32 0.35 -29.80
CA ASP A 473 7.59 1.08 -29.80
C ASP A 473 7.42 2.59 -29.61
N ALA A 474 6.20 3.06 -29.32
CA ALA A 474 5.92 4.47 -29.10
C ALA A 474 6.68 5.03 -27.89
N ASP A 475 7.17 6.26 -28.03
CA ASP A 475 7.81 6.99 -26.94
C ASP A 475 6.77 7.37 -25.85
N PRO A 476 7.02 7.07 -24.56
CA PRO A 476 6.08 7.38 -23.47
C PRO A 476 5.73 8.86 -23.36
N GLY A 477 6.69 9.76 -23.61
CA GLY A 477 6.45 11.21 -23.60
C GLY A 477 5.51 11.66 -24.70
N ALA A 478 5.74 11.17 -25.92
CA ALA A 478 4.86 11.44 -27.07
C ALA A 478 3.45 10.86 -26.86
N VAL A 479 3.34 9.68 -26.24
CA VAL A 479 2.05 9.10 -25.86
C VAL A 479 1.34 10.00 -24.85
N LEU A 480 2.04 10.43 -23.80
CA LEU A 480 1.45 11.32 -22.79
C LEU A 480 0.98 12.65 -23.42
N ASP A 481 1.76 13.25 -24.31
CA ASP A 481 1.37 14.45 -25.05
C ASP A 481 0.08 14.23 -25.85
N ARG A 482 -0.02 13.10 -26.55
CA ARG A 482 -1.20 12.72 -27.31
C ARG A 482 -2.43 12.53 -26.45
N LEU A 483 -2.28 11.98 -25.24
CA LEU A 483 -3.39 11.80 -24.31
C LEU A 483 -3.90 13.13 -23.74
N LEU A 484 -2.99 14.10 -23.52
CA LEU A 484 -3.29 15.41 -22.95
C LEU A 484 -3.85 16.43 -23.96
N ASP A 485 -3.68 16.20 -25.26
CA ASP A 485 -4.08 17.12 -26.35
C ASP A 485 -5.60 17.40 -26.45
N ARG A 486 -6.45 16.69 -25.69
CA ARG A 486 -7.92 16.80 -25.77
C ARG A 486 -8.57 17.75 -24.76
N ASP A 487 -7.79 18.55 -24.04
CA ASP A 487 -8.27 19.45 -22.96
C ASP A 487 -9.13 18.71 -21.91
N ARG A 488 -8.81 17.45 -21.63
CA ARG A 488 -9.54 16.58 -20.69
C ARG A 488 -8.57 15.86 -19.75
N PRO A 489 -9.00 15.55 -18.51
CA PRO A 489 -8.21 14.73 -17.62
C PRO A 489 -7.95 13.33 -18.21
N VAL A 490 -6.74 12.83 -18.05
CA VAL A 490 -6.30 11.52 -18.54
C VAL A 490 -6.38 10.51 -17.39
N ILE A 491 -6.99 9.37 -17.63
CA ILE A 491 -6.93 8.23 -16.69
C ILE A 491 -6.22 7.07 -17.37
N LEU A 492 -5.07 6.69 -16.80
CA LEU A 492 -4.32 5.51 -17.22
C LEU A 492 -4.81 4.29 -16.45
N MET A 493 -5.06 3.20 -17.15
CA MET A 493 -5.62 1.96 -16.60
C MET A 493 -4.81 0.76 -17.08
N GLY A 494 -4.91 -0.35 -16.37
CA GLY A 494 -4.21 -1.57 -16.76
C GLY A 494 -2.77 -1.63 -16.25
N ASN A 495 -2.04 -2.69 -16.57
CA ASN A 495 -0.87 -3.16 -15.82
C ASN A 495 0.26 -2.13 -15.50
N THR A 496 0.87 -2.19 -14.31
CA THR A 496 2.08 -1.40 -13.95
C THR A 496 3.43 -2.11 -14.13
N VAL A 497 3.42 -3.41 -14.43
CA VAL A 497 4.67 -4.20 -14.41
C VAL A 497 5.49 -4.01 -15.69
N ASP A 498 4.85 -3.60 -16.78
CA ASP A 498 5.47 -3.41 -18.08
C ASP A 498 6.46 -2.23 -18.06
N GLU A 499 7.53 -2.33 -18.85
CA GLU A 499 8.58 -1.31 -18.90
C GLU A 499 8.02 0.02 -19.40
N PHE A 500 7.21 0.00 -20.46
CA PHE A 500 6.57 1.19 -21.00
C PHE A 500 5.73 1.92 -19.95
N MET A 501 4.97 1.17 -19.15
CA MET A 501 4.11 1.74 -18.12
C MET A 501 4.90 2.39 -16.97
N ARG A 502 6.10 1.87 -16.66
CA ARG A 502 7.00 2.49 -15.69
C ARG A 502 7.63 3.76 -16.23
N GLU A 503 8.01 3.75 -17.51
CA GLU A 503 8.55 4.95 -18.17
C GLU A 503 7.51 6.05 -18.31
N LEU A 504 6.26 5.69 -18.63
CA LEU A 504 5.14 6.63 -18.68
C LEU A 504 4.85 7.26 -17.31
N ASP A 505 4.88 6.47 -16.24
CA ASP A 505 4.73 6.94 -14.86
C ASP A 505 5.86 7.90 -14.47
N ALA A 506 7.11 7.53 -14.79
CA ALA A 506 8.27 8.38 -14.56
C ALA A 506 8.20 9.71 -15.33
N GLU A 507 7.63 9.72 -16.54
CA GLU A 507 7.43 10.96 -17.30
C GLU A 507 6.35 11.85 -16.68
N ILE A 508 5.27 11.27 -16.14
CA ILE A 508 4.24 12.00 -15.39
C ILE A 508 4.87 12.67 -14.16
N GLU A 509 5.62 11.92 -13.35
CA GLU A 509 6.33 12.46 -12.18
C GLU A 509 7.30 13.59 -12.58
N SER A 510 8.14 13.36 -13.58
CA SER A 510 9.11 14.32 -14.11
C SER A 510 8.46 15.64 -14.55
N ARG A 511 7.29 15.55 -15.20
CA ARG A 511 6.52 16.72 -15.66
C ARG A 511 5.84 17.46 -14.51
N ALA A 512 5.28 16.73 -13.55
CA ALA A 512 4.66 17.32 -12.36
C ALA A 512 5.70 18.12 -11.55
N GLN A 513 6.91 17.57 -11.37
CA GLN A 513 8.02 18.25 -10.69
C GLN A 513 8.49 19.51 -11.42
N ARG A 514 8.65 19.45 -12.75
CA ARG A 514 9.05 20.62 -13.57
C ARG A 514 8.09 21.78 -13.40
N ARG A 515 6.78 21.53 -13.33
CA ARG A 515 5.77 22.56 -13.09
C ARG A 515 5.88 23.17 -11.69
N PHE A 516 6.04 22.34 -10.66
CA PHE A 516 6.22 22.82 -9.28
C PHE A 516 7.40 23.79 -9.14
N LEU A 517 8.48 23.58 -9.90
CA LEU A 517 9.64 24.46 -9.94
C LEU A 517 9.40 25.77 -10.73
N VAL A 518 8.48 25.77 -11.70
CA VAL A 518 8.13 26.95 -12.53
C VAL A 518 7.08 27.84 -11.87
N ASP A 519 6.12 27.25 -11.15
CA ASP A 519 5.07 27.98 -10.41
C ASP A 519 5.60 28.58 -9.08
N ARG A 520 6.90 28.41 -8.76
CA ARG A 520 7.57 29.20 -7.72
C ARG A 520 7.57 30.68 -8.15
N PRO A 521 7.03 31.61 -7.33
CA PRO A 521 7.13 33.02 -7.65
C PRO A 521 8.61 33.40 -7.75
N ARG A 522 9.06 33.77 -8.96
CA ARG A 522 10.40 34.31 -9.16
C ARG A 522 10.45 35.64 -8.42
N GLY A 523 11.18 35.69 -7.31
CA GLY A 523 11.53 36.95 -6.66
C GLY A 523 12.09 37.92 -7.70
N SER A 524 11.61 39.16 -7.67
CA SER A 524 12.09 40.21 -8.58
C SER A 524 13.61 40.36 -8.41
N PRO A 525 14.38 40.53 -9.49
CA PRO A 525 15.82 40.72 -9.37
C PRO A 525 16.08 41.99 -8.55
N ALA A 526 16.85 41.83 -7.46
CA ALA A 526 17.24 42.93 -6.60
C ALA A 526 17.90 44.05 -7.43
N ALA A 527 17.41 45.28 -7.26
CA ALA A 527 17.98 46.50 -7.81
C ALA A 527 19.10 47.05 -6.92
#